data_AF-A0A2H6A0G0-F1
#
_entry.id   AF-A0A2H6A0G0-F1
#
_cell.length_a   1.000
_cell.length_b   1.000
_cell.length_c   1.000
_cell.angle_alpha   90.00
_cell.angle_beta   90.00
_cell.angle_gamma   90.00
#
_symmetry.space_group_name_H-M   'P 1'
#
loop_
_entity.id
_entity.type
_entity.pdbx_description
1 polymer ?
#
loop_
_entity_poly.entity_id
_entity_poly.type
_entity_poly.pdbx_seq_one_letter_code
_entity_poly.pdbx_strand_id
1 'polypeptide(L)'
;MILANLRERLTAADLSFVVELLAQGDEGLRRKYAFMAAERGRDYLLDQPGLFDLMKRASGLVSPSAPLFFYVAVRDALRAIGVDDAELSDYLGALLLEFAVRDRAYRIAPADDATYYYIADIVADLEVVSGKRGFLLRAHLGNFSLWLAGVFPDYVTARMVRRGGPDFSYYDEMGARGFRLAADHVLAREWNLAPIYSRAADSFEALRVALNRLSDDVFFRNFSNPDRLMRQVRDEMRFPSRRTIN
;
A
#
# COMPACT_ATOMS: atom_id res chain seq x y z
N MET A 1 -14.33 1.55 -7.27
CA MET A 1 -13.43 2.55 -6.66
C MET A 1 -12.83 1.93 -5.40
N ILE A 2 -11.60 2.27 -5.06
CA ILE A 2 -10.93 1.76 -3.84
C ILE A 2 -11.31 2.64 -2.65
N LEU A 3 -11.56 2.02 -1.50
CA LEU A 3 -11.90 2.67 -0.22
C LEU A 3 -10.95 2.15 0.87
N ALA A 4 -10.72 2.95 1.91
CA ALA A 4 -9.95 2.58 3.09
C ALA A 4 -10.83 1.74 4.04
N ASN A 5 -11.01 0.45 3.74
CA ASN A 5 -11.99 -0.40 4.43
C ASN A 5 -11.47 -1.80 4.82
N LEU A 6 -10.17 -2.08 4.74
CA LEU A 6 -9.61 -3.35 5.17
C LEU A 6 -9.83 -3.60 6.66
N ARG A 7 -9.63 -2.58 7.51
CA ARG A 7 -9.84 -2.73 8.96
C ARG A 7 -11.27 -3.12 9.30
N GLU A 8 -12.24 -2.60 8.56
CA GLU A 8 -13.67 -2.91 8.70
C GLU A 8 -14.00 -4.33 8.22
N ARG A 9 -13.26 -4.83 7.23
CA ARG A 9 -13.39 -6.20 6.69
C ARG A 9 -12.80 -7.28 7.58
N LEU A 10 -12.07 -6.91 8.65
CA LEU A 10 -11.47 -7.87 9.58
C LEU A 10 -12.55 -8.59 10.40
N THR A 11 -12.40 -9.90 10.48
CA THR A 11 -13.33 -10.80 11.17
C THR A 11 -12.85 -11.13 12.59
N ALA A 12 -13.72 -11.75 13.39
CA ALA A 12 -13.31 -12.31 14.68
C ALA A 12 -12.18 -13.36 14.52
N ALA A 13 -12.18 -14.12 13.41
CA ALA A 13 -11.13 -15.10 13.13
C ALA A 13 -9.76 -14.42 12.90
N ASP A 14 -9.73 -13.27 12.24
CA ASP A 14 -8.51 -12.47 12.05
C ASP A 14 -7.95 -12.00 13.39
N LEU A 15 -8.80 -11.51 14.29
CA LEU A 15 -8.37 -11.02 15.61
C LEU A 15 -7.86 -12.17 16.48
N SER A 16 -8.57 -13.31 16.49
CA SER A 16 -8.10 -14.51 17.18
C SER A 16 -6.76 -14.99 16.63
N PHE A 17 -6.57 -14.99 15.31
CA PHE A 17 -5.29 -15.32 14.68
C PHE A 17 -4.17 -14.40 15.17
N VAL A 18 -4.39 -13.08 15.21
CA VAL A 18 -3.41 -12.11 15.72
C VAL A 18 -3.07 -12.36 17.19
N VAL A 19 -4.07 -12.63 18.03
CA VAL A 19 -3.85 -12.93 19.45
C VAL A 19 -2.99 -14.18 19.63
N GLU A 20 -3.32 -15.28 18.94
CA GLU A 20 -2.54 -16.52 19.00
C GLU A 20 -1.10 -16.30 18.50
N LEU A 21 -0.96 -15.55 17.41
CA LEU A 21 0.33 -15.25 16.81
C LEU A 21 1.22 -14.42 17.75
N LEU A 22 0.65 -13.41 18.42
CA LEU A 22 1.37 -12.58 19.40
C LEU A 22 1.68 -13.33 20.69
N ALA A 23 0.81 -14.26 21.10
CA ALA A 23 1.00 -15.08 22.29
C ALA A 23 2.12 -16.12 22.11
N GLN A 24 2.37 -16.58 20.89
CA GLN A 24 3.39 -17.59 20.58
C GLN A 24 3.28 -18.86 21.47
N GLY A 25 2.05 -19.26 21.79
CA GLY A 25 1.75 -20.40 22.67
C GLY A 25 1.74 -20.11 24.17
N ASP A 26 2.07 -18.89 24.60
CA ASP A 26 1.98 -18.49 26.01
C ASP A 26 0.54 -18.12 26.40
N GLU A 27 -0.06 -18.92 27.28
CA GLU A 27 -1.42 -18.76 27.75
C GLU A 27 -1.67 -17.45 28.54
N GLY A 28 -0.65 -16.94 29.23
CA GLY A 28 -0.71 -15.65 29.93
C GLY A 28 -0.73 -14.49 28.96
N LEU A 29 0.14 -14.50 27.94
CA LEU A 29 0.15 -13.51 26.87
C LEU A 29 -1.13 -13.56 26.05
N ARG A 30 -1.66 -14.76 25.77
CA ARG A 30 -2.93 -14.94 25.07
C ARG A 30 -4.07 -14.22 25.80
N ARG A 31 -4.22 -14.47 27.10
CA ARG A 31 -5.22 -13.75 27.94
C ARG A 31 -4.98 -12.26 27.97
N LYS A 32 -3.72 -11.82 28.08
CA LYS A 32 -3.36 -10.39 28.05
C LYS A 32 -3.79 -9.74 26.74
N TYR A 33 -3.41 -10.29 25.59
CA TYR A 33 -3.76 -9.69 24.29
C TYR A 33 -5.26 -9.75 24.03
N ALA A 34 -5.96 -10.82 24.40
CA ALA A 34 -7.40 -10.90 24.31
C ALA A 34 -8.11 -9.82 25.16
N PHE A 35 -7.66 -9.63 26.40
CA PHE A 35 -8.16 -8.57 27.28
C PHE A 35 -7.91 -7.17 26.69
N MET A 36 -6.68 -6.91 26.24
CA MET A 36 -6.31 -5.61 25.66
C MET A 36 -7.07 -5.31 24.36
N ALA A 37 -7.36 -6.33 23.55
CA ALA A 37 -8.18 -6.18 22.35
C ALA A 37 -9.62 -5.79 22.68
N ALA A 38 -10.18 -6.34 23.75
CA ALA A 38 -11.51 -5.99 24.23
C ALA A 38 -11.56 -4.55 24.78
N GLU A 39 -10.54 -4.12 25.51
CA GLU A 39 -10.50 -2.78 26.10
C GLU A 39 -10.10 -1.66 25.12
N ARG A 40 -9.11 -1.91 24.26
CA ARG A 40 -8.52 -0.88 23.38
C ARG A 40 -8.95 -0.99 21.92
N GLY A 41 -9.69 -2.04 21.58
CA GLY A 41 -10.12 -2.32 20.22
C GLY A 41 -9.03 -2.97 19.35
N ARG A 42 -9.42 -3.25 18.09
CA ARG A 42 -8.60 -4.01 17.13
C ARG A 42 -7.29 -3.31 16.75
N ASP A 43 -7.30 -1.99 16.62
CA ASP A 43 -6.13 -1.24 16.14
C ASP A 43 -4.93 -1.37 17.09
N TYR A 44 -5.18 -1.54 18.39
CA TYR A 44 -4.13 -1.87 19.37
C TYR A 44 -3.40 -3.18 19.03
N LEU A 45 -4.13 -4.22 18.62
CA LEU A 45 -3.54 -5.49 18.23
C LEU A 45 -2.74 -5.35 16.92
N LEU A 46 -3.30 -4.66 15.94
CA LEU A 46 -2.70 -4.52 14.62
C LEU A 46 -1.41 -3.68 14.63
N ASP A 47 -1.28 -2.79 15.61
CA ASP A 47 -0.10 -1.94 15.79
C ASP A 47 0.98 -2.56 16.71
N GLN A 48 0.80 -3.82 17.15
CA GLN A 48 1.79 -4.49 18.00
C GLN A 48 3.15 -4.63 17.27
N PRO A 49 4.26 -4.27 17.95
CA PRO A 49 5.60 -4.41 17.37
C PRO A 49 5.90 -5.85 16.95
N GLY A 50 6.50 -6.01 15.78
CA GLY A 50 6.91 -7.33 15.27
C GLY A 50 5.77 -8.22 14.78
N LEU A 51 4.50 -7.77 14.83
CA LEU A 51 3.36 -8.55 14.32
C LEU A 51 3.58 -9.00 12.88
N PHE A 52 4.06 -8.10 12.02
CA PHE A 52 4.29 -8.43 10.62
C PHE A 52 5.40 -9.48 10.43
N ASP A 53 6.48 -9.39 11.21
CA ASP A 53 7.55 -10.38 11.18
C ASP A 53 7.08 -11.76 11.67
N LEU A 54 6.22 -11.80 12.68
CA LEU A 54 5.55 -13.02 13.11
C LEU A 54 4.64 -13.57 11.99
N MET A 55 3.88 -12.72 11.30
CA MET A 55 3.02 -13.14 10.19
C MET A 55 3.83 -13.73 9.03
N LYS A 56 4.98 -13.14 8.69
CA LYS A 56 5.89 -13.68 7.67
C LYS A 56 6.47 -15.05 8.06
N ARG A 57 6.66 -15.29 9.36
CA ARG A 57 7.18 -16.56 9.90
C ARG A 57 6.10 -17.60 10.14
N ALA A 58 4.83 -17.19 10.18
CA ALA A 58 3.68 -18.08 10.36
C ALA A 58 3.56 -19.01 9.13
N SER A 59 4.30 -20.10 9.15
CA SER A 59 4.18 -21.20 8.19
C SER A 59 3.31 -22.29 8.81
N GLY A 60 2.13 -22.54 8.24
CA GLY A 60 1.19 -23.53 8.74
C GLY A 60 -0.16 -23.55 8.02
N LEU A 61 -1.10 -24.37 8.52
CA LEU A 61 -2.44 -24.53 7.96
C LEU A 61 -3.35 -23.31 8.18
N VAL A 62 -3.01 -22.42 9.12
CA VAL A 62 -3.75 -21.19 9.41
C VAL A 62 -2.99 -20.01 8.84
N SER A 63 -3.59 -19.36 7.84
CA SER A 63 -3.05 -18.17 7.18
C SER A 63 -3.91 -16.94 7.51
N PRO A 64 -3.32 -15.74 7.57
CA PRO A 64 -4.09 -14.52 7.73
C PRO A 64 -5.03 -14.33 6.53
N SER A 65 -6.18 -13.69 6.75
CA SER A 65 -6.99 -13.24 5.62
C SER A 65 -6.22 -12.21 4.79
N ALA A 66 -6.55 -12.09 3.50
CA ALA A 66 -5.90 -11.11 2.64
C ALA A 66 -6.06 -9.65 3.15
N PRO A 67 -7.26 -9.20 3.63
CA PRO A 67 -7.38 -7.88 4.27
C PRO A 67 -6.44 -7.68 5.46
N LEU A 68 -6.33 -8.67 6.36
CA LEU A 68 -5.42 -8.60 7.50
C LEU A 68 -3.96 -8.47 7.04
N PHE A 69 -3.55 -9.33 6.11
CA PHE A 69 -2.19 -9.34 5.58
C PHE A 69 -1.81 -7.99 4.95
N PHE A 70 -2.62 -7.49 4.01
CA PHE A 70 -2.30 -6.24 3.32
C PHE A 70 -2.32 -5.03 4.25
N TYR A 71 -3.25 -4.96 5.21
CA TYR A 71 -3.25 -3.87 6.19
C TYR A 71 -1.97 -3.88 7.03
N VAL A 72 -1.65 -5.00 7.67
CA VAL A 72 -0.48 -5.10 8.58
C VAL A 72 0.83 -4.91 7.82
N ALA A 73 0.95 -5.48 6.62
CA ALA A 73 2.14 -5.34 5.78
C ALA A 73 2.42 -3.89 5.39
N VAL A 74 1.38 -3.17 4.94
CA VAL A 74 1.51 -1.76 4.56
C VAL A 74 1.74 -0.88 5.79
N ARG A 75 1.00 -1.13 6.89
CA ARG A 75 1.16 -0.41 8.15
C ARG A 75 2.59 -0.51 8.70
N ASP A 76 3.18 -1.71 8.67
CA ASP A 76 4.58 -1.93 9.07
C ASP A 76 5.55 -1.18 8.15
N ALA A 77 5.36 -1.27 6.84
CA ALA A 77 6.22 -0.60 5.85
C ALA A 77 6.19 0.92 5.97
N LEU A 78 5.01 1.52 6.18
CA LEU A 78 4.85 2.96 6.37
C LEU A 78 5.49 3.42 7.69
N ARG A 79 5.26 2.71 8.80
CA ARG A 79 5.87 3.06 10.10
C ARG A 79 7.38 2.92 10.07
N ALA A 80 7.92 1.96 9.32
CA ALA A 80 9.36 1.78 9.14
C ALA A 80 10.06 2.99 8.49
N ILE A 81 9.35 3.83 7.72
CA ILE A 81 9.88 5.10 7.19
C ILE A 81 9.35 6.33 7.92
N GLY A 82 8.63 6.14 9.03
CA GLY A 82 8.10 7.22 9.86
C GLY A 82 6.75 7.80 9.46
N VAL A 83 6.01 7.13 8.58
CA VAL A 83 4.63 7.50 8.23
C VAL A 83 3.68 6.72 9.15
N ASP A 84 3.16 7.40 10.17
CA ASP A 84 2.20 6.83 11.12
C ASP A 84 0.77 7.29 10.80
N ASP A 85 0.18 6.71 9.75
CA ASP A 85 -1.18 7.02 9.31
C ASP A 85 -1.97 5.72 9.04
N ALA A 86 -2.89 5.40 9.94
CA ALA A 86 -3.67 4.16 9.87
C ALA A 86 -4.69 4.17 8.71
N GLU A 87 -5.29 5.32 8.40
CA GLU A 87 -6.27 5.45 7.32
C GLU A 87 -5.60 5.34 5.95
N LEU A 88 -4.41 5.92 5.81
CA LEU A 88 -3.59 5.79 4.60
C LEU A 88 -3.05 4.37 4.45
N SER A 89 -2.65 3.72 5.55
CA SER A 89 -2.26 2.30 5.55
C SER A 89 -3.42 1.42 5.06
N ASP A 90 -4.63 1.72 5.53
CA ASP A 90 -5.86 1.03 5.15
C ASP A 90 -6.19 1.21 3.66
N TYR A 91 -6.11 2.45 3.17
CA TYR A 91 -6.30 2.76 1.75
C TYR A 91 -5.28 2.05 0.85
N LEU A 92 -4.00 2.13 1.19
CA LEU A 92 -2.93 1.52 0.40
C LEU A 92 -2.99 -0.01 0.44
N GLY A 93 -3.33 -0.60 1.60
CA GLY A 93 -3.59 -2.02 1.69
C GLY A 93 -4.76 -2.43 0.78
N ALA A 94 -5.86 -1.67 0.79
CA ALA A 94 -7.00 -1.91 -0.10
C ALA A 94 -6.61 -1.75 -1.57
N LEU A 95 -5.79 -0.75 -1.91
CA LEU A 95 -5.25 -0.57 -3.26
C LEU A 95 -4.50 -1.83 -3.72
N LEU A 96 -3.56 -2.33 -2.91
CA LEU A 96 -2.80 -3.53 -3.24
C LEU A 96 -3.70 -4.77 -3.38
N LEU A 97 -4.64 -4.95 -2.45
CA LEU A 97 -5.56 -6.09 -2.48
C LEU A 97 -6.45 -6.06 -3.73
N GLU A 98 -7.03 -4.91 -4.05
CA GLU A 98 -7.91 -4.78 -5.22
C GLU A 98 -7.11 -4.95 -6.53
N PHE A 99 -5.91 -4.38 -6.62
CA PHE A 99 -5.09 -4.46 -7.83
C PHE A 99 -4.42 -5.83 -8.03
N ALA A 100 -4.32 -6.65 -6.98
CA ALA A 100 -3.83 -8.03 -7.08
C ALA A 100 -4.82 -8.97 -7.80
N VAL A 101 -6.07 -8.56 -8.03
CA VAL A 101 -7.11 -9.41 -8.61
C VAL A 101 -7.26 -9.15 -10.12
N ARG A 102 -6.92 -10.17 -10.93
CA ARG A 102 -7.10 -10.17 -12.40
C ARG A 102 -6.44 -8.92 -13.04
N ASP A 103 -7.15 -8.24 -13.94
CA ASP A 103 -6.68 -7.03 -14.64
C ASP A 103 -7.13 -5.73 -13.95
N ARG A 104 -7.48 -5.77 -12.65
CA ARG A 104 -8.07 -4.61 -11.95
C ARG A 104 -7.15 -3.40 -11.97
N ALA A 105 -5.84 -3.61 -11.91
CA ALA A 105 -4.83 -2.56 -11.95
C ALA A 105 -4.84 -1.76 -13.27
N TYR A 106 -5.27 -2.35 -14.38
CA TYR A 106 -5.27 -1.69 -15.69
C TYR A 106 -6.61 -1.02 -16.02
N ARG A 107 -7.59 -1.02 -15.13
CA ARG A 107 -8.93 -0.47 -15.37
C ARG A 107 -9.24 0.60 -14.33
N ILE A 108 -10.05 1.61 -14.67
CA ILE A 108 -10.48 2.61 -13.67
C ILE A 108 -11.63 2.08 -12.79
N ALA A 109 -12.44 1.15 -13.31
CA ALA A 109 -13.52 0.47 -12.61
C ALA A 109 -13.56 -1.04 -12.95
N PRO A 110 -14.16 -1.91 -12.10
CA PRO A 110 -14.18 -3.36 -12.33
C PRO A 110 -14.75 -3.79 -13.69
N ALA A 111 -15.77 -3.08 -14.18
CA ALA A 111 -16.44 -3.34 -15.46
C ALA A 111 -16.16 -2.24 -16.51
N ASP A 112 -14.98 -1.59 -16.45
CA ASP A 112 -14.57 -0.64 -17.49
C ASP A 112 -14.00 -1.39 -18.70
N ASP A 113 -14.41 -0.99 -19.90
CA ASP A 113 -13.90 -1.55 -21.15
C ASP A 113 -12.51 -0.99 -21.50
N ALA A 114 -12.19 0.22 -21.03
CA ALA A 114 -10.89 0.82 -21.27
C ALA A 114 -9.81 0.19 -20.38
N THR A 115 -8.65 -0.07 -20.98
CA THR A 115 -7.46 -0.57 -20.26
C THR A 115 -6.29 0.38 -20.45
N TYR A 116 -5.55 0.61 -19.37
CA TYR A 116 -4.43 1.54 -19.28
C TYR A 116 -3.19 0.78 -18.83
N TYR A 117 -2.22 0.61 -19.73
CA TYR A 117 -0.94 -0.04 -19.43
C TYR A 117 0.18 0.99 -19.18
N TYR A 118 -0.03 2.24 -19.60
CA TYR A 118 0.93 3.32 -19.44
C TYR A 118 0.29 4.55 -18.81
N ILE A 119 1.06 5.26 -17.96
CA ILE A 119 0.62 6.51 -17.33
C ILE A 119 0.26 7.57 -18.38
N ALA A 120 0.99 7.61 -19.49
CA ALA A 120 0.72 8.54 -20.59
C ALA A 120 -0.70 8.38 -21.16
N ASP A 121 -1.22 7.16 -21.25
CA ASP A 121 -2.58 6.90 -21.73
C ASP A 121 -3.63 7.46 -20.76
N ILE A 122 -3.39 7.32 -19.45
CA ILE A 122 -4.27 7.89 -18.41
C ILE A 122 -4.25 9.42 -18.49
N VAL A 123 -3.07 10.03 -18.68
CA VAL A 123 -2.91 11.49 -18.80
C VAL A 123 -3.61 12.02 -20.05
N ALA A 124 -3.49 11.34 -21.20
CA ALA A 124 -4.16 11.74 -22.42
C ALA A 124 -5.69 11.76 -22.26
N ASP A 125 -6.27 10.73 -21.62
CA ASP A 125 -7.71 10.67 -21.37
C ASP A 125 -8.18 11.71 -20.35
N LEU A 126 -7.32 12.10 -19.39
CA LEU A 126 -7.65 13.12 -18.39
C LEU A 126 -7.91 14.50 -18.98
N GLU A 127 -7.33 14.82 -20.14
CA GLU A 127 -7.52 16.11 -20.81
C GLU A 127 -8.91 16.26 -21.41
N VAL A 128 -9.56 15.15 -21.76
CA VAL A 128 -10.83 15.15 -22.50
C VAL A 128 -12.02 14.64 -21.69
N VAL A 129 -11.78 13.91 -20.59
CA VAL A 129 -12.84 13.30 -19.76
C VAL A 129 -13.15 14.13 -18.51
N SER A 130 -14.43 14.42 -18.28
CA SER A 130 -14.93 15.16 -17.11
C SER A 130 -15.89 14.33 -16.24
N GLY A 131 -16.45 14.97 -15.20
CA GLY A 131 -17.42 14.35 -14.29
C GLY A 131 -16.88 13.13 -13.53
N LYS A 132 -17.75 12.15 -13.27
CA LYS A 132 -17.42 10.95 -12.50
C LYS A 132 -16.30 10.12 -13.12
N ARG A 133 -16.28 9.96 -14.45
CA ARG A 133 -15.21 9.21 -15.13
C ARG A 133 -13.87 9.95 -14.99
N GLY A 134 -13.87 11.27 -15.16
CA GLY A 134 -12.67 12.09 -14.96
C GLY A 134 -12.15 12.00 -13.52
N PHE A 135 -13.02 11.99 -12.52
CA PHE A 135 -12.63 11.72 -11.13
C PHE A 135 -11.96 10.35 -10.96
N LEU A 136 -12.57 9.29 -11.52
CA LEU A 136 -12.01 7.95 -11.43
C LEU A 136 -10.65 7.84 -12.12
N LEU A 137 -10.46 8.53 -13.26
CA LEU A 137 -9.16 8.63 -13.93
C LEU A 137 -8.11 9.35 -13.07
N ARG A 138 -8.47 10.45 -12.40
CA ARG A 138 -7.54 11.19 -11.51
C ARG A 138 -7.08 10.31 -10.36
N ALA A 139 -8.02 9.64 -9.70
CA ALA A 139 -7.72 8.68 -8.64
C ALA A 139 -6.89 7.50 -9.17
N HIS A 140 -7.22 7.00 -10.37
CA HIS A 140 -6.49 5.90 -10.99
C HIS A 140 -5.07 6.29 -11.39
N LEU A 141 -4.82 7.52 -11.85
CA LEU A 141 -3.48 8.04 -12.11
C LEU A 141 -2.61 7.95 -10.86
N GLY A 142 -3.13 8.39 -9.70
CA GLY A 142 -2.47 8.25 -8.40
C GLY A 142 -2.19 6.79 -8.04
N ASN A 143 -3.25 5.98 -8.04
CA ASN A 143 -3.21 4.57 -7.67
C ASN A 143 -2.29 3.72 -8.55
N PHE A 144 -2.38 3.88 -9.87
CA PHE A 144 -1.60 3.12 -10.83
C PHE A 144 -0.13 3.52 -10.81
N SER A 145 0.17 4.81 -10.67
CA SER A 145 1.56 5.27 -10.51
C SER A 145 2.18 4.68 -9.24
N LEU A 146 1.45 4.70 -8.13
CA LEU A 146 1.94 4.18 -6.85
C LEU A 146 2.07 2.66 -6.86
N TRP A 147 1.11 1.95 -7.46
CA TRP A 147 1.19 0.50 -7.63
C TRP A 147 2.35 0.09 -8.52
N LEU A 148 2.50 0.71 -9.69
CA LEU A 148 3.55 0.33 -10.65
C LEU A 148 4.94 0.65 -10.09
N ALA A 149 5.14 1.87 -9.60
CA ALA A 149 6.43 2.31 -9.09
C ALA A 149 6.74 1.81 -7.68
N GLY A 150 5.71 1.53 -6.86
CA GLY A 150 5.82 1.01 -5.50
C GLY A 150 5.99 -0.51 -5.43
N VAL A 151 5.19 -1.26 -6.20
CA VAL A 151 5.19 -2.73 -6.15
C VAL A 151 6.18 -3.33 -7.13
N PHE A 152 6.49 -2.68 -8.27
CA PHE A 152 7.42 -3.22 -9.27
C PHE A 152 8.60 -2.28 -9.54
N PRO A 153 9.36 -1.87 -8.52
CA PRO A 153 10.47 -0.92 -8.71
C PRO A 153 11.57 -1.46 -9.62
N ASP A 154 11.82 -2.77 -9.60
CA ASP A 154 12.83 -3.40 -10.44
C ASP A 154 12.43 -3.38 -11.92
N TYR A 155 11.12 -3.46 -12.21
CA TYR A 155 10.59 -3.28 -13.57
C TYR A 155 10.80 -1.85 -14.06
N VAL A 156 10.48 -0.85 -13.23
CA VAL A 156 10.69 0.58 -13.56
C VAL A 156 12.17 0.85 -13.82
N THR A 157 13.05 0.37 -12.93
CA THR A 157 14.50 0.53 -13.05
C THR A 157 15.04 -0.12 -14.31
N ALA A 158 14.63 -1.35 -14.60
CA ALA A 158 15.04 -2.06 -15.82
C ALA A 158 14.59 -1.33 -17.10
N ARG A 159 13.39 -0.74 -17.10
CA ARG A 159 12.86 0.03 -18.24
C ARG A 159 13.62 1.34 -18.44
N MET A 160 13.95 2.04 -17.36
CA MET A 160 14.78 3.24 -17.39
C MET A 160 16.15 2.95 -18.02
N VAL A 161 16.88 1.96 -17.48
CA VAL A 161 18.23 1.61 -17.92
C VAL A 161 18.26 1.07 -19.35
N ARG A 162 17.31 0.20 -19.73
CA ARG A 162 17.37 -0.54 -21.01
C ARG A 162 16.62 0.11 -22.15
N ARG A 163 15.60 0.93 -21.87
CA ARG A 163 14.65 1.46 -22.88
C ARG A 163 14.47 2.97 -22.79
N GLY A 164 15.27 3.67 -21.97
CA GLY A 164 15.12 5.11 -21.75
C GLY A 164 13.74 5.48 -21.19
N GLY A 165 13.10 4.57 -20.46
CA GLY A 165 11.82 4.85 -19.81
C GLY A 165 11.94 5.93 -18.73
N PRO A 166 10.81 6.50 -18.27
CA PRO A 166 10.81 7.49 -17.21
C PRO A 166 11.43 6.93 -15.91
N ASP A 167 12.07 7.81 -15.15
CA ASP A 167 12.59 7.47 -13.81
C ASP A 167 11.48 7.58 -12.75
N PHE A 168 11.79 7.25 -11.49
CA PHE A 168 10.83 7.32 -10.38
C PHE A 168 10.25 8.72 -10.17
N SER A 169 10.97 9.80 -10.50
CA SER A 169 10.48 11.17 -10.29
C SER A 169 9.25 11.47 -11.16
N TYR A 170 9.20 10.91 -12.36
CA TYR A 170 8.02 10.99 -13.22
C TYR A 170 6.79 10.31 -12.60
N TYR A 171 6.97 9.10 -12.06
CA TYR A 171 5.88 8.39 -11.37
C TYR A 171 5.43 9.13 -10.11
N ASP A 172 6.38 9.70 -9.36
CA ASP A 172 6.11 10.49 -8.16
C ASP A 172 5.30 11.75 -8.50
N GLU A 173 5.69 12.48 -9.55
CA GLU A 173 4.99 13.68 -9.98
C GLU A 173 3.58 13.37 -10.50
N MET A 174 3.45 12.38 -11.40
CA MET A 174 2.17 12.02 -12.00
C MET A 174 1.21 11.43 -10.97
N GLY A 175 1.71 10.58 -10.08
CA GLY A 175 0.89 9.98 -9.04
C GLY A 175 0.40 11.01 -8.02
N ALA A 176 1.30 11.88 -7.53
CA ALA A 176 0.92 12.96 -6.63
C ALA A 176 -0.06 13.94 -7.29
N ARG A 177 0.12 14.26 -8.57
CA ARG A 177 -0.82 15.09 -9.35
C ARG A 177 -2.19 14.43 -9.45
N GLY A 178 -2.25 13.13 -9.76
CA GLY A 178 -3.50 12.37 -9.83
C GLY A 178 -4.28 12.44 -8.52
N PHE A 179 -3.62 12.20 -7.38
CA PHE A 179 -4.25 12.30 -6.08
C PHE A 179 -4.68 13.72 -5.72
N ARG A 180 -3.88 14.77 -5.97
CA ARG A 180 -4.29 16.17 -5.74
C ARG A 180 -5.56 16.51 -6.51
N LEU A 181 -5.57 16.22 -7.81
CA LEU A 181 -6.73 16.49 -8.67
C LEU A 181 -7.96 15.68 -8.24
N ALA A 182 -7.77 14.47 -7.73
CA ALA A 182 -8.86 13.68 -7.17
C ALA A 182 -9.38 14.26 -5.86
N ALA A 183 -8.50 14.72 -4.96
CA ALA A 183 -8.85 15.29 -3.66
C ALA A 183 -9.76 16.53 -3.78
N ASP A 184 -9.51 17.36 -4.80
CA ASP A 184 -10.27 18.60 -5.05
C ASP A 184 -11.69 18.35 -5.59
N HIS A 185 -11.99 17.13 -6.04
CA HIS A 185 -13.26 16.78 -6.67
C HIS A 185 -14.37 16.54 -5.62
N VAL A 186 -15.61 16.94 -5.94
CA VAL A 186 -16.77 16.79 -5.03
C VAL A 186 -16.99 15.35 -4.56
N LEU A 187 -16.86 14.38 -5.47
CA LEU A 187 -16.97 12.94 -5.16
C LEU A 187 -15.94 12.45 -4.13
N ALA A 188 -14.76 13.07 -4.02
CA ALA A 188 -13.80 12.71 -2.98
C ALA A 188 -14.31 13.08 -1.59
N ARG A 189 -15.09 14.16 -1.45
CA ARG A 189 -15.71 14.55 -0.17
C ARG A 189 -16.89 13.66 0.16
N GLU A 190 -17.74 13.37 -0.83
CA GLU A 190 -18.88 12.46 -0.67
C GLU A 190 -18.46 11.06 -0.20
N TRP A 191 -17.28 10.60 -0.63
CA TRP A 191 -16.73 9.30 -0.27
C TRP A 191 -15.68 9.34 0.84
N ASN A 192 -15.48 10.49 1.50
CA ASN A 192 -14.46 10.70 2.55
C ASN A 192 -13.02 10.36 2.12
N LEU A 193 -12.72 10.45 0.82
CA LEU A 193 -11.40 10.19 0.25
C LEU A 193 -10.53 11.44 0.12
N ALA A 194 -11.11 12.64 0.18
CA ALA A 194 -10.36 13.88 -0.04
C ALA A 194 -9.16 14.03 0.92
N PRO A 195 -9.29 13.80 2.24
CA PRO A 195 -8.15 13.86 3.16
C PRO A 195 -7.07 12.81 2.85
N ILE A 196 -7.50 11.57 2.53
CA ILE A 196 -6.59 10.47 2.18
C ILE A 196 -5.79 10.82 0.93
N TYR A 197 -6.45 11.31 -0.12
CA TYR A 197 -5.80 11.71 -1.37
C TYR A 197 -4.85 12.89 -1.19
N SER A 198 -5.21 13.88 -0.39
CA SER A 198 -4.33 15.00 -0.06
C SER A 198 -3.03 14.49 0.58
N ARG A 199 -3.14 13.68 1.64
CA ARG A 199 -1.97 13.12 2.34
C ARG A 199 -1.18 12.16 1.45
N ALA A 200 -1.85 11.37 0.61
CA ALA A 200 -1.19 10.49 -0.35
C ALA A 200 -0.38 11.27 -1.38
N ALA A 201 -0.86 12.43 -1.83
CA ALA A 201 -0.11 13.29 -2.72
C ALA A 201 1.08 13.97 -2.04
N ASP A 202 0.90 14.46 -0.82
CA ASP A 202 1.94 15.17 -0.06
C ASP A 202 3.09 14.24 0.34
N SER A 203 2.79 12.96 0.59
CA SER A 203 3.77 11.95 1.02
C SER A 203 4.11 10.93 -0.08
N PHE A 204 3.74 11.18 -1.34
CA PHE A 204 3.74 10.17 -2.40
C PHE A 204 5.07 9.39 -2.53
N GLU A 205 6.19 10.12 -2.55
CA GLU A 205 7.51 9.49 -2.64
C GLU A 205 7.79 8.57 -1.44
N ALA A 206 7.45 9.02 -0.23
CA ALA A 206 7.59 8.22 0.98
C ALA A 206 6.75 6.94 0.88
N LEU A 207 5.49 7.05 0.44
CA LEU A 207 4.61 5.89 0.23
C LEU A 207 5.20 4.92 -0.80
N ARG A 208 5.73 5.43 -1.92
CA ARG A 208 6.38 4.62 -2.94
C ARG A 208 7.57 3.87 -2.35
N VAL A 209 8.44 4.53 -1.60
CA VAL A 209 9.63 3.92 -0.98
C VAL A 209 9.23 2.86 0.05
N ALA A 210 8.22 3.10 0.88
CA ALA A 210 7.69 2.08 1.78
C ALA A 210 7.20 0.84 1.02
N LEU A 211 6.44 1.04 -0.06
CA LEU A 211 5.98 -0.05 -0.91
C LEU A 211 7.13 -0.76 -1.64
N ASN A 212 8.19 -0.04 -2.02
CA ASN A 212 9.40 -0.63 -2.58
C ASN A 212 10.05 -1.59 -1.58
N ARG A 213 10.20 -1.18 -0.32
CA ARG A 213 10.73 -2.04 0.75
C ARG A 213 9.85 -3.25 1.00
N LEU A 214 8.53 -3.06 1.05
CA LEU A 214 7.59 -4.16 1.20
C LEU A 214 7.70 -5.14 0.02
N SER A 215 7.77 -4.62 -1.20
CA SER A 215 7.93 -5.42 -2.40
C SER A 215 9.23 -6.22 -2.38
N ASP A 216 10.32 -5.58 -1.98
CA ASP A 216 11.63 -6.20 -1.87
C ASP A 216 11.67 -7.31 -0.81
N ASP A 217 11.02 -7.11 0.34
CA ASP A 217 11.03 -8.04 1.48
C ASP A 217 10.03 -9.21 1.30
N VAL A 218 8.93 -8.98 0.58
CA VAL A 218 7.79 -9.91 0.53
C VAL A 218 7.52 -10.44 -0.87
N PHE A 219 7.22 -9.57 -1.83
CA PHE A 219 6.73 -10.01 -3.14
C PHE A 219 7.85 -10.56 -4.03
N PHE A 220 9.04 -9.96 -3.96
CA PHE A 220 10.21 -10.31 -4.77
C PHE A 220 11.47 -10.52 -3.92
N ARG A 221 11.31 -11.19 -2.78
CA ARG A 221 12.40 -11.46 -1.81
C ARG A 221 13.62 -12.14 -2.40
N ASN A 222 13.41 -13.08 -3.31
CA ASN A 222 14.48 -13.91 -3.88
C ASN A 222 15.12 -13.29 -5.14
N PHE A 223 14.78 -12.04 -5.47
CA PHE A 223 15.35 -11.32 -6.60
C PHE A 223 16.37 -10.29 -6.10
N SER A 224 17.58 -10.29 -6.67
CA SER A 224 18.62 -9.32 -6.33
C SER A 224 19.50 -9.04 -7.54
N ASN A 225 19.80 -7.76 -7.77
CA ASN A 225 20.71 -7.31 -8.81
C ASN A 225 21.38 -5.97 -8.39
N PRO A 226 22.45 -5.54 -9.08
CA PRO A 226 23.16 -4.30 -8.71
C PRO A 226 22.26 -3.05 -8.69
N ASP A 227 21.35 -2.92 -9.65
CA ASP A 227 20.45 -1.76 -9.74
C ASP A 227 19.51 -1.67 -8.53
N ARG A 228 19.01 -2.82 -8.06
CA ARG A 228 18.19 -2.92 -6.85
C ARG A 228 18.96 -2.53 -5.61
N LEU A 229 20.20 -3.01 -5.46
CA LEU A 229 21.06 -2.62 -4.31
C LEU A 229 21.31 -1.10 -4.31
N MET A 230 21.60 -0.52 -5.48
CA MET A 230 21.79 0.93 -5.62
C MET A 230 20.52 1.72 -5.28
N ARG A 231 19.34 1.24 -5.71
CA ARG A 231 18.04 1.82 -5.33
C ARG A 231 17.84 1.75 -3.82
N GLN A 232 18.03 0.59 -3.20
CA GLN A 232 17.84 0.40 -1.75
C GLN A 232 18.74 1.32 -0.92
N VAL A 233 19.99 1.50 -1.34
CA VAL A 233 20.92 2.43 -0.70
C VAL A 233 20.43 3.88 -0.82
N ARG A 234 19.95 4.30 -2.00
CA ARG A 234 19.37 5.65 -2.20
C ARG A 234 18.11 5.85 -1.35
N ASP A 235 17.24 4.86 -1.32
CA ASP A 235 16.02 4.87 -0.52
C ASP A 235 16.33 4.97 0.98
N GLU A 236 17.36 4.26 1.47
CA GLU A 236 17.82 4.33 2.87
C GLU A 236 18.43 5.68 3.23
N MET A 237 19.20 6.30 2.33
CA MET A 237 19.73 7.65 2.58
C MET A 237 18.61 8.71 2.67
N ARG A 238 17.54 8.56 1.88
CA ARG A 238 16.45 9.53 1.81
C ARG A 238 15.37 9.31 2.86
N PHE A 239 15.05 8.05 3.15
CA PHE A 239 14.05 7.63 4.13
C PHE A 239 14.63 6.58 5.09
N PRO A 240 15.48 6.97 6.06
CA PRO A 240 16.13 6.04 6.98
C PRO A 240 15.12 5.15 7.70
N SER A 241 15.43 3.86 7.79
CA SER A 241 14.59 2.90 8.52
C SER A 241 14.55 3.25 10.00
N ARG A 242 13.33 3.39 10.55
CA ARG A 242 13.08 3.61 11.98
C ARG A 242 12.86 2.32 12.76
N ARG A 243 13.14 1.14 12.17
CA ARG A 243 13.04 -0.12 12.91
C ARG A 243 14.06 -0.12 14.02
N THR A 244 13.58 -0.04 15.26
CA THR A 244 14.41 -0.21 16.46
C THR A 244 15.02 -1.61 16.40
N ILE A 245 16.35 -1.68 16.39
CA ILE A 245 17.06 -2.95 16.58
C ILE A 245 16.81 -3.34 18.04
N ASN A 246 15.85 -4.24 18.26
CA ASN A 246 15.60 -4.90 19.55
C ASN A 246 15.82 -6.40 19.37
#